data_AF-A0AAN4PGK4-F1
#
_entry.id   AF-A0AAN4PGK4-F1
#
_cell.length_a   1.000
_cell.length_b   1.000
_cell.length_c   1.000
_cell.angle_alpha   90.00
_cell.angle_beta   90.00
_cell.angle_gamma   90.00
#
_symmetry.space_group_name_H-M   'P 1'
#
loop_
_entity.id
_entity.type
_entity.pdbx_description
1 polymer ?
#
loop_
_entity_poly.entity_id
_entity_poly.type
_entity_poly.pdbx_seq_one_letter_code
_entity_poly.pdbx_strand_id
1 'polypeptide(L)'
;MRFLEFHTSVPVPQILHYGMPKESLDELGPFIIIEYIEHEYDFVDALNTPEIPDDERPILDPQISEERLTFAYGQMADIMLQLSKHTFTEIGCIARANEEDDFDDAWVVKHRPLTLNMNELVQVETFHPIFSLTVLFRHHHPTTRPC
;
A
#
# COMPACT_ATOMS: atom_id res chain seq x y z
N MET A 1 2.12 -8.19 3.97
CA MET A 1 2.69 -7.97 2.62
C MET A 1 3.66 -9.05 2.16
N ARG A 2 4.21 -9.90 3.06
CA ARG A 2 5.17 -10.97 2.73
C ARG A 2 4.84 -11.84 1.51
N PHE A 3 3.57 -12.20 1.28
CA PHE A 3 3.20 -12.97 0.09
C PHE A 3 3.69 -12.32 -1.21
N LEU A 4 3.46 -11.01 -1.36
CA LEU A 4 3.87 -10.26 -2.55
C LEU A 4 5.39 -10.15 -2.66
N GLU A 5 6.06 -9.94 -1.53
CA GLU A 5 7.54 -9.85 -1.45
C GLU A 5 8.21 -11.14 -1.98
N PHE A 6 7.65 -12.31 -1.69
CA PHE A 6 8.20 -13.59 -2.14
C PHE A 6 7.79 -13.99 -3.56
N HIS A 7 6.61 -13.58 -4.02
CA HIS A 7 6.01 -14.11 -5.25
C HIS A 7 6.00 -13.14 -6.42
N THR A 8 6.39 -11.89 -6.20
CA THR A 8 6.44 -10.84 -7.22
C THR A 8 7.75 -10.08 -7.14
N SER A 9 8.11 -9.37 -8.20
CA SER A 9 9.20 -8.39 -8.17
C SER A 9 8.73 -6.99 -7.77
N VAL A 10 7.45 -6.84 -7.37
CA VAL A 10 6.89 -5.56 -6.99
C VAL A 10 7.48 -5.14 -5.64
N PRO A 11 8.10 -3.95 -5.54
CA PRO A 11 8.61 -3.47 -4.27
C PRO A 11 7.43 -3.23 -3.32
N VAL A 12 7.45 -3.90 -2.16
CA VAL A 12 6.46 -3.74 -1.10
C VAL A 12 7.14 -3.33 0.20
N PRO A 13 6.56 -2.40 0.97
CA PRO A 13 7.20 -1.92 2.19
C PRO A 13 7.20 -3.00 3.27
N GLN A 14 8.29 -3.07 4.04
CA GLN A 14 8.33 -3.98 5.19
C GLN A 14 7.45 -3.48 6.33
N ILE A 15 6.75 -4.40 7.00
CA ILE A 15 6.01 -4.08 8.22
C ILE A 15 7.01 -4.06 9.38
N LEU A 16 7.22 -2.89 9.96
CA LEU A 16 8.13 -2.68 11.09
C LEU A 16 7.43 -3.01 12.41
N HIS A 17 6.16 -2.62 12.53
CA HIS A 17 5.34 -2.91 13.71
C HIS A 17 3.85 -2.76 13.37
N TYR A 18 2.97 -3.37 14.16
CA TYR A 18 1.54 -3.12 14.14
C TYR A 18 0.99 -3.40 15.55
N GLY A 19 -0.15 -2.80 15.88
CA GLY A 19 -0.76 -2.95 17.20
C GLY A 19 -2.24 -2.69 17.19
N MET A 20 -2.90 -3.07 18.28
CA MET A 20 -4.33 -2.85 18.53
C MET A 20 -4.56 -1.53 19.28
N PRO A 21 -5.82 -1.04 19.47
CA PRO A 21 -6.06 0.26 20.10
C PRO A 21 -5.35 0.46 21.44
N LYS A 22 -5.26 -0.57 22.26
CA LYS A 22 -4.57 -0.53 23.57
C LYS A 22 -3.07 -0.25 23.48
N GLU A 23 -2.48 -0.51 22.31
CA GLU A 23 -1.07 -0.29 22.00
C GLU A 23 -0.84 1.02 21.23
N SER A 24 -1.93 1.70 20.83
CA SER A 24 -1.90 2.99 20.15
C SER A 24 -1.91 4.14 21.15
N LEU A 25 -1.31 5.27 20.79
CA LEU A 25 -1.46 6.52 21.54
C LEU A 25 -2.95 6.92 21.55
N ASP A 26 -3.49 7.24 22.73
CA ASP A 26 -4.87 7.70 22.94
C ASP A 26 -5.98 6.73 22.45
N GLU A 27 -5.70 5.43 22.33
CA GLU A 27 -6.67 4.41 21.89
C GLU A 27 -7.35 4.73 20.54
N LEU A 28 -6.61 5.40 19.65
CA LEU A 28 -7.08 5.88 18.35
C LEU A 28 -7.39 4.75 17.34
N GLY A 29 -7.05 3.51 17.70
CA GLY A 29 -7.41 2.30 16.95
C GLY A 29 -6.21 1.44 16.61
N PRO A 30 -6.39 0.32 15.88
CA PRO A 30 -5.25 -0.40 15.35
C PRO A 30 -4.39 0.46 14.40
N PHE A 31 -3.12 0.10 14.29
CA PHE A 31 -2.16 0.84 13.48
C PHE A 31 -1.11 -0.09 12.89
N ILE A 32 -0.48 0.36 11.80
CA ILE A 32 0.68 -0.30 11.20
C ILE A 32 1.77 0.75 10.97
N ILE A 33 2.97 0.42 11.42
CA ILE A 33 4.21 1.13 11.10
C ILE A 33 4.91 0.33 10.01
N ILE A 34 5.12 0.97 8.87
CA ILE A 34 5.77 0.36 7.71
C ILE A 34 7.01 1.16 7.29
N GLU A 35 7.90 0.50 6.57
CA GLU A 35 9.02 1.13 5.89
C GLU A 35 8.53 2.21 4.92
N TYR A 36 9.26 3.33 4.88
CA TYR A 36 9.07 4.34 3.85
C TYR A 36 9.90 3.97 2.62
N ILE A 37 9.23 3.76 1.49
CA ILE A 37 9.90 3.57 0.21
C ILE A 37 10.23 4.95 -0.35
N GLU A 38 11.53 5.25 -0.45
CA GLU A 38 11.98 6.51 -1.03
C GLU A 38 11.54 6.62 -2.50
N HIS A 39 10.87 7.72 -2.82
CA HIS A 39 10.43 8.03 -4.18
C HIS A 39 10.55 9.53 -4.42
N GLU A 40 10.94 9.92 -5.64
CA GLU A 40 11.01 11.33 -6.03
C GLU A 40 9.66 11.82 -6.59
N TYR A 41 8.93 10.94 -7.26
CA TYR A 41 7.66 11.21 -7.92
C TYR A 41 6.72 10.01 -7.76
N ASP A 42 5.43 10.27 -7.66
CA ASP A 42 4.40 9.25 -7.75
C ASP A 42 3.85 9.10 -9.19
N PHE A 43 2.87 8.20 -9.35
CA PHE A 43 2.28 7.95 -10.66
C PHE A 43 1.43 9.12 -11.17
N VAL A 44 0.85 9.91 -10.27
CA VAL A 44 0.11 11.13 -10.63
C VAL A 44 1.11 12.16 -11.13
N ASP A 45 2.21 12.42 -10.42
CA ASP A 45 3.29 13.33 -10.85
C ASP A 45 3.82 12.96 -12.25
N ALA A 46 3.92 11.65 -12.53
CA ALA A 46 4.39 11.16 -13.81
C ALA A 46 3.45 11.53 -14.98
N LEU A 47 2.16 11.69 -14.73
CA LEU A 47 1.12 11.85 -15.76
C LEU A 47 0.42 13.22 -15.74
N ASN A 48 0.45 13.93 -14.62
CA ASN A 48 -0.34 15.14 -14.41
C ASN A 48 0.19 16.30 -15.27
N THR A 49 -0.71 17.22 -15.60
CA THR A 49 -0.37 18.47 -16.26
C THR A 49 0.52 19.29 -15.33
N PRO A 50 1.66 19.81 -15.81
CA PRO A 50 2.51 20.69 -15.01
C PRO A 50 1.71 21.85 -14.42
N GLU A 51 2.13 22.32 -13.24
CA GLU A 51 1.55 23.49 -12.55
C GLU A 51 0.15 23.29 -11.95
N ILE A 52 -0.49 22.14 -12.13
CA ILE A 52 -1.69 21.78 -11.35
C ILE A 52 -1.25 21.47 -9.91
N PRO A 53 -1.77 22.18 -8.90
CA PRO A 53 -1.49 21.89 -7.49
C PRO A 53 -1.95 20.48 -7.07
N ASP A 54 -1.25 19.87 -6.12
CA ASP A 54 -1.56 18.51 -5.62
C ASP A 54 -2.96 18.41 -4.95
N ASP A 55 -3.51 19.53 -4.46
CA ASP A 55 -4.84 19.61 -3.88
C ASP A 55 -5.96 19.78 -4.92
N GLU A 56 -5.60 20.02 -6.18
CA GLU A 56 -6.54 20.05 -7.29
C GLU A 56 -6.65 18.67 -7.98
N ARG A 57 -7.76 18.46 -8.68
CA ARG A 57 -7.97 17.21 -9.40
C ARG A 57 -6.92 17.06 -10.51
N PRO A 58 -6.16 15.94 -10.55
CA PRO A 58 -5.16 15.75 -11.58
C PRO A 58 -5.80 15.62 -12.97
N ILE A 59 -5.13 16.19 -13.97
CA ILE A 59 -5.50 16.17 -15.39
C ILE A 59 -4.30 15.64 -16.16
N LEU A 60 -4.50 14.60 -16.97
CA LEU A 60 -3.44 14.06 -17.84
C LEU A 60 -2.86 15.16 -18.72
N ASP A 61 -1.54 15.34 -18.69
CA ASP A 61 -0.84 16.33 -19.51
C ASP A 61 -1.10 16.06 -21.01
N PRO A 62 -1.77 16.97 -21.74
CA PRO A 62 -2.01 16.77 -23.17
C PRO A 62 -0.74 16.87 -24.02
N GLN A 63 0.38 17.34 -23.45
CA GLN A 63 1.68 17.43 -24.11
C GLN A 63 2.66 16.32 -23.67
N ILE A 64 2.19 15.35 -22.87
CA ILE A 64 3.02 14.21 -22.47
C ILE A 64 3.49 13.44 -23.71
N SER A 65 4.76 13.04 -23.72
CA SER A 65 5.28 12.21 -24.80
C SER A 65 4.65 10.82 -24.76
N GLU A 66 4.40 10.25 -25.94
CA GLU A 66 3.88 8.89 -26.07
C GLU A 66 4.80 7.85 -25.40
N GLU A 67 6.12 8.09 -25.45
CA GLU A 67 7.12 7.25 -24.78
C GLU A 67 6.92 7.25 -23.25
N ARG A 68 6.77 8.43 -22.63
CA ARG A 68 6.55 8.56 -21.19
C ARG A 68 5.22 7.94 -20.77
N LEU A 69 4.18 8.15 -21.57
CA LEU A 69 2.86 7.58 -21.33
C LEU A 69 2.90 6.05 -21.39
N THR A 70 3.52 5.50 -22.44
CA THR A 70 3.69 4.05 -22.64
C THR A 70 4.52 3.44 -21.52
N PHE A 71 5.59 4.10 -21.10
CA PHE A 71 6.42 3.66 -19.99
C PHE A 71 5.62 3.59 -18.69
N ALA A 72 4.91 4.67 -18.31
CA ALA A 72 4.12 4.73 -17.10
C ALA A 72 3.03 3.64 -17.06
N TYR A 73 2.18 3.57 -18.09
CA TYR A 73 1.14 2.53 -18.16
C TYR A 73 1.71 1.12 -18.29
N GLY A 74 2.88 0.96 -18.92
CA GLY A 74 3.61 -0.30 -18.99
C GLY A 74 4.01 -0.82 -17.61
N GLN A 75 4.54 0.04 -16.74
CA GLN A 75 4.87 -0.33 -15.36
C GLN A 75 3.61 -0.74 -14.57
N MET A 76 2.51 0.02 -14.70
CA MET A 76 1.25 -0.32 -14.03
C MET A 76 0.69 -1.66 -14.53
N ALA A 77 0.73 -1.90 -15.84
CA ALA A 77 0.31 -3.15 -16.44
C ALA A 77 1.16 -4.34 -15.96
N ASP A 78 2.48 -4.16 -15.83
CA ASP A 78 3.36 -5.19 -15.29
C ASP A 78 3.00 -5.54 -13.84
N ILE A 79 2.81 -4.54 -12.97
CA ILE A 79 2.37 -4.76 -11.58
C ILE A 79 1.04 -5.53 -11.54
N MET A 80 0.01 -5.07 -12.29
CA MET A 80 -1.29 -5.75 -12.34
C MET A 80 -1.17 -7.18 -12.86
N LEU A 81 -0.31 -7.41 -13.85
CA LEU A 81 -0.07 -8.74 -14.40
C LEU A 81 0.61 -9.66 -13.38
N GLN A 82 1.58 -9.16 -12.60
CA GLN A 82 2.21 -9.93 -11.55
C GLN A 82 1.21 -10.32 -10.45
N LEU A 83 0.40 -9.37 -9.98
CA LEU A 83 -0.59 -9.61 -8.94
C LEU A 83 -1.70 -10.59 -9.36
N SER A 84 -2.15 -10.52 -10.62
CA SER A 84 -3.26 -11.34 -11.13
C SER A 84 -2.90 -12.79 -11.44
N LYS A 85 -1.61 -13.13 -11.53
CA LYS A 85 -1.14 -14.51 -11.79
C LYS A 85 -1.42 -15.46 -10.62
N HIS A 86 -1.62 -14.95 -9.42
CA HIS A 86 -1.81 -15.77 -8.23
C HIS A 86 -3.28 -16.18 -8.08
N THR A 87 -3.53 -17.48 -8.04
CA THR A 87 -4.88 -18.05 -7.93
C THR A 87 -5.04 -18.79 -6.62
N PHE A 88 -6.19 -18.61 -5.98
CA PHE A 88 -6.61 -19.34 -4.79
C PHE A 88 -7.93 -20.05 -5.06
N THR A 89 -8.24 -21.10 -4.29
CA THR A 89 -9.49 -21.86 -4.43
C THR A 89 -10.73 -21.06 -4.03
N GLU A 90 -10.54 -20.03 -3.21
CA GLU A 90 -11.59 -19.20 -2.65
C GLU A 90 -11.23 -17.72 -2.76
N ILE A 91 -12.23 -16.85 -2.63
CA ILE A 91 -12.03 -15.40 -2.57
C ILE A 91 -11.95 -14.99 -1.09
N GLY A 92 -10.81 -14.46 -0.66
CA GLY A 92 -10.61 -14.04 0.72
C GLY A 92 -9.22 -13.49 1.02
N CYS A 93 -9.01 -13.12 2.28
CA CYS A 93 -7.72 -12.70 2.78
C CYS A 93 -6.85 -13.94 3.04
N ILE A 94 -5.64 -13.89 2.48
CA ILE A 94 -4.66 -14.97 2.56
C ILE A 94 -3.80 -14.83 3.81
N ALA A 95 -3.37 -15.97 4.33
CA ALA A 95 -2.37 -16.08 5.39
C ALA A 95 -1.55 -17.36 5.19
N ARG A 96 -0.38 -17.43 5.84
CA ARG A 96 0.42 -18.67 5.87
C ARG A 96 -0.42 -19.78 6.50
N ALA A 97 -0.42 -20.97 5.88
CA ALA A 97 -1.16 -22.12 6.39
C ALA A 97 -0.68 -22.45 7.81
N ASN A 98 0.64 -22.57 7.99
CA ASN A 98 1.29 -22.65 9.28
C ASN A 98 2.03 -21.34 9.61
N GLU A 99 1.64 -20.67 10.69
CA GLU A 99 2.28 -19.42 11.12
C GLU A 99 3.52 -19.65 11.98
N GLU A 100 3.69 -20.86 12.52
CA GLU A 100 4.81 -21.23 13.41
C GLU A 100 5.98 -21.86 12.66
N ASP A 101 5.77 -22.29 11.41
CA ASP A 101 6.81 -22.87 10.56
C ASP A 101 7.30 -21.84 9.55
N ASP A 102 8.48 -21.27 9.80
CA ASP A 102 9.08 -20.28 8.93
C ASP A 102 9.48 -20.82 7.55
N PHE A 103 9.53 -22.15 7.37
CA PHE A 103 9.82 -22.80 6.09
C PHE A 103 8.56 -23.21 5.33
N ASP A 104 7.36 -23.04 5.90
CA ASP A 104 6.11 -23.30 5.21
C ASP A 104 5.72 -22.11 4.31
N ASP A 105 5.87 -22.32 3.00
CA ASP A 105 5.48 -21.38 1.94
C ASP A 105 4.03 -21.60 1.47
N ALA A 106 3.24 -22.44 2.14
CA ALA A 106 1.83 -22.62 1.80
C ALA A 106 1.00 -21.41 2.25
N TRP A 107 0.27 -20.83 1.30
CA TRP A 107 -0.67 -19.73 1.55
C TRP A 107 -2.10 -20.21 1.30
N VAL A 108 -2.99 -19.94 2.24
CA VAL A 108 -4.40 -20.32 2.18
C VAL A 108 -5.28 -19.13 2.49
N VAL A 109 -6.51 -19.18 2.00
CA VAL A 109 -7.54 -18.20 2.37
C VAL A 109 -8.03 -18.53 3.77
N LYS A 110 -7.78 -17.65 4.74
CA LYS A 110 -8.22 -17.85 6.15
C LYS A 110 -9.39 -16.97 6.55
N HIS A 111 -9.55 -15.81 5.90
CA HIS A 111 -10.54 -14.82 6.32
C HIS A 111 -11.32 -14.25 5.13
N ARG A 112 -12.47 -13.63 5.42
CA ARG A 112 -13.26 -12.92 4.41
C ARG A 112 -12.44 -11.81 3.74
N PRO A 113 -12.72 -11.46 2.47
CA PRO A 113 -12.05 -10.35 1.81
C PRO A 113 -12.27 -9.03 2.55
N LEU A 114 -11.24 -8.19 2.59
CA LEU A 114 -11.38 -6.78 2.93
C LEU A 114 -11.87 -6.03 1.69
N THR A 115 -13.14 -5.62 1.69
CA THR A 115 -13.71 -4.88 0.55
C THR A 115 -13.40 -3.38 0.66
N LEU A 116 -13.42 -2.68 -0.47
CA LEU A 116 -13.25 -1.22 -0.50
C LEU A 116 -14.23 -0.50 0.44
N ASN A 117 -15.51 -0.92 0.43
CA ASN A 117 -16.53 -0.36 1.32
C ASN A 117 -16.18 -0.57 2.81
N MET A 118 -15.62 -1.72 3.20
CA MET A 118 -15.15 -1.94 4.58
C MET A 118 -14.00 -1.01 4.94
N ASN A 119 -13.10 -0.73 4.00
CA ASN A 119 -11.98 0.19 4.20
C ASN A 119 -12.43 1.66 4.27
N GLU A 120 -13.38 2.07 3.42
CA GLU A 120 -13.90 3.44 3.36
C GLU A 120 -14.76 3.79 4.59
N LEU A 121 -15.58 2.84 5.07
CA LEU A 121 -16.36 3.00 6.31
C LEU A 121 -15.47 3.40 7.49
N VAL A 122 -14.25 2.84 7.57
CA VAL A 122 -13.29 3.13 8.64
C VAL A 122 -12.72 4.55 8.54
N GLN A 123 -12.63 5.14 7.34
CA GLN A 123 -12.09 6.50 7.15
C GLN A 123 -13.11 7.60 7.43
N VAL A 124 -14.42 7.32 7.28
CA VAL A 124 -15.48 8.33 7.35
C VAL A 124 -16.20 8.35 8.72
N GLU A 125 -16.18 7.25 9.47
CA GLU A 125 -16.86 7.19 10.77
C GLU A 125 -15.97 7.68 11.93
N THR A 126 -16.41 8.75 12.60
CA THR A 126 -15.84 9.28 13.87
C THR A 126 -16.09 8.36 15.08
N PHE A 127 -16.24 7.05 14.84
CA PHE A 127 -16.61 6.06 15.83
C PHE A 127 -15.54 4.99 15.89
N HIS A 128 -14.73 4.97 16.96
CA HIS A 128 -13.63 4.02 17.17
C HIS A 128 -14.06 2.57 16.87
N PRO A 129 -13.69 1.98 15.71
CA PRO A 129 -13.91 0.58 15.44
C PRO A 129 -12.62 -0.19 15.72
N ILE A 130 -12.79 -1.47 16.03
CA ILE A 130 -11.73 -2.47 16.29
C ILE A 130 -10.82 -2.71 15.05
N PHE A 131 -11.05 -1.98 13.95
CA PHE A 131 -10.40 -2.14 12.64
C PHE A 131 -9.84 -0.84 12.04
N SER A 132 -9.69 0.25 12.81
CA SER A 132 -8.86 1.39 12.34
C SER A 132 -7.50 0.86 11.90
N LEU A 133 -7.06 1.15 10.69
CA LEU A 133 -5.73 0.75 10.22
C LEU A 133 -5.01 2.03 9.83
N THR A 134 -4.61 2.80 10.84
CA THR A 134 -3.81 4.00 10.57
C THR A 134 -2.41 3.54 10.15
N VAL A 135 -2.08 3.76 8.88
CA VAL A 135 -0.71 3.57 8.38
C VAL A 135 0.08 4.82 8.73
N LEU A 136 0.99 4.70 9.71
CA LEU A 136 1.83 5.82 10.13
C LEU A 136 3.19 5.70 9.43
N PHE A 137 3.49 6.65 8.55
CA PHE A 137 4.83 6.78 7.98
C PHE A 137 5.73 7.55 8.96
N ARG A 138 6.86 6.97 9.33
CA ARG A 138 7.90 7.69 10.09
C ARG A 138 8.70 8.54 9.10
N HIS A 139 8.31 9.80 8.90
CA HIS A 139 9.12 10.73 8.14
C HIS A 139 10.48 10.96 8.83
N HIS A 140 11.55 10.46 8.23
CA HIS A 140 12.89 10.94 8.53
C HIS A 140 13.14 12.15 7.61
N HIS A 141 12.93 13.36 8.12
CA HIS A 141 13.42 14.55 7.43
C HIS A 141 14.95 14.46 7.35
N PRO A 142 15.57 14.53 6.14
CA PRO A 142 16.98 14.81 6.05
C PRO A 142 17.21 16.22 6.59
N THR A 143 17.84 16.31 7.77
CA THR A 143 18.35 17.58 8.27
C THR A 143 19.54 17.97 7.41
N THR A 144 19.31 18.79 6.40
CA THR A 144 20.38 19.59 5.80
C THR A 144 20.91 20.52 6.89
N ARG A 145 22.03 20.14 7.51
CA ARG A 145 22.78 21.05 8.37
C ARG A 145 23.53 22.04 7.45
N PRO A 146 23.34 23.35 7.61
CA PRO A 146 24.25 24.31 7.00
C PRO A 146 25.48 24.46 7.90
N CYS A 147 26.65 24.21 7.33
CA CYS A 147 27.94 24.91 7.54
C CYS A 147 28.96 24.30 6.57
#